data_AF-A3WV57-F1
#
_entry.id   AF-A3WV57-F1
#
_cell.length_a   1.000
_cell.length_b   1.000
_cell.length_c   1.000
_cell.angle_alpha   90.00
_cell.angle_beta   90.00
_cell.angle_gamma   90.00
#
_symmetry.space_group_name_H-M   'P 1'
#
loop_
_entity.id
_entity.type
_entity.pdbx_description
1 polymer ?
#
loop_
_entity_poly.entity_id
_entity_poly.type
_entity_poly.pdbx_seq_one_letter_code
_entity_poly.pdbx_strand_id
1 'polypeptide(L)'
;MGNALIPGNLSPAATVGVSDPKFADSMAEAIEQELDSLMRADNLPGLDFNASQQTVRDRRRFFVAIARGVVRHLQDNHAAITTFCQHNQTMPVTEIDVDYR
;
A
#
# COMPACT_ATOMS: atom_id res chain seq x y z
N MET A 1 -8.91 26.18 -17.04
CA MET A 1 -8.50 24.81 -17.42
C MET A 1 -8.32 24.03 -16.12
N GLY A 2 -9.34 23.29 -15.68
CA GLY A 2 -9.30 22.62 -14.38
C GLY A 2 -8.27 21.50 -14.39
N ASN A 3 -7.29 21.55 -13.48
CA ASN A 3 -6.41 20.42 -13.20
C ASN A 3 -7.26 19.30 -12.60
N ALA A 4 -7.68 18.36 -13.44
CA ALA A 4 -8.21 17.09 -12.99
C ALA A 4 -7.07 16.34 -12.29
N LEU A 5 -6.93 16.58 -10.99
CA LEU A 5 -6.13 15.74 -10.09
C LEU A 5 -6.79 14.37 -10.09
N ILE A 6 -6.39 13.50 -11.03
CA ILE A 6 -6.81 12.11 -11.03
C ILE A 6 -6.12 11.47 -9.82
N PRO A 7 -6.89 10.94 -8.84
CA PRO A 7 -6.31 10.19 -7.74
C PRO A 7 -5.37 9.11 -8.28
N GLY A 8 -4.07 9.22 -7.99
CA GLY A 8 -3.06 8.25 -8.39
C GLY A 8 -2.46 8.41 -9.78
N ASN A 9 -2.73 9.48 -10.55
CA ASN A 9 -2.16 9.74 -11.88
C ASN A 9 -2.05 8.49 -12.79
N LEU A 10 -2.99 7.56 -12.66
CA LEU A 10 -3.05 6.40 -13.52
C LEU A 10 -3.51 6.93 -14.87
N SER A 11 -2.58 7.02 -15.82
CA SER A 11 -2.90 7.39 -17.18
C SER A 11 -4.09 6.55 -17.66
N PRO A 12 -5.14 7.15 -18.25
CA PRO A 12 -6.17 6.37 -18.92
C PRO A 12 -5.45 5.63 -20.05
N ALA A 13 -5.36 4.30 -19.92
CA ALA A 13 -4.49 3.46 -20.73
C ALA A 13 -2.99 3.74 -20.56
N ALA A 14 -2.44 3.48 -19.36
CA ALA A 14 -1.05 3.03 -19.29
C ALA A 14 -0.91 1.86 -20.27
N THR A 15 0.03 2.01 -21.20
CA THR A 15 0.46 1.02 -22.19
C THR A 15 0.41 -0.37 -21.57
N VAL A 16 -0.43 -1.23 -22.14
CA VAL A 16 -0.66 -2.60 -21.70
C VAL A 16 0.68 -3.27 -21.39
N GLY A 17 0.94 -3.56 -20.11
CA GLY A 17 2.10 -4.34 -19.67
C GLY A 17 3.22 -3.60 -18.94
N VAL A 18 3.18 -2.28 -18.76
CA VAL A 18 4.15 -1.56 -17.91
C VAL A 18 3.46 -1.12 -16.64
N SER A 19 3.90 -1.63 -15.48
CA SER A 19 3.53 -1.06 -14.18
C SER A 19 3.82 0.44 -14.22
N ASP A 20 2.84 1.28 -13.85
CA ASP A 20 3.06 2.71 -13.73
C ASP A 20 4.34 2.92 -12.88
N PRO A 21 5.36 3.65 -13.35
CA PRO A 21 6.58 3.89 -12.59
C PRO A 21 6.32 4.48 -11.20
N LYS A 22 5.14 5.08 -10.97
CA LYS A 22 4.70 5.61 -9.68
C LYS A 22 4.15 4.56 -8.72
N PHE A 23 3.84 3.35 -9.22
CA PHE A 23 3.46 2.21 -8.39
C PHE A 23 4.69 1.46 -7.88
N ALA A 24 5.73 1.32 -8.73
CA ALA A 24 7.00 0.78 -8.30
C ALA A 24 7.61 1.63 -7.17
N ASP A 25 8.19 0.97 -6.17
CA ASP A 25 8.74 1.53 -4.94
C ASP A 25 7.71 2.33 -4.09
N SER A 26 6.42 2.13 -4.33
CA SER A 26 5.36 2.82 -3.58
C SER A 26 4.91 2.01 -2.36
N MET A 27 4.36 2.71 -1.35
CA MET A 27 3.68 2.05 -0.23
C MET A 27 2.55 1.10 -0.70
N ALA A 28 1.91 1.40 -1.83
CA ALA A 28 0.87 0.53 -2.38
C ALA A 28 1.43 -0.79 -2.95
N GLU A 29 2.65 -0.76 -3.50
CA GLU A 29 3.36 -1.98 -3.90
C GLU A 29 3.77 -2.80 -2.67
N ALA A 30 4.31 -2.16 -1.63
CA ALA A 30 4.65 -2.85 -0.39
C ALA A 30 3.43 -3.55 0.24
N ILE A 31 2.26 -2.89 0.24
CA ILE A 31 0.99 -3.50 0.69
C ILE A 31 0.58 -4.69 -0.20
N GLU A 32 0.73 -4.58 -1.53
CA GLU A 32 0.41 -5.69 -2.45
C GLU A 32 1.33 -6.91 -2.23
N GLN A 33 2.62 -6.67 -2.03
CA GLN A 33 3.61 -7.72 -1.74
C GLN A 33 3.34 -8.39 -0.38
N GLU A 34 3.00 -7.60 0.64
CA GLU A 34 2.67 -8.14 1.96
C GLU A 34 1.40 -9.02 1.91
N LEU A 35 0.36 -8.58 1.20
CA LEU A 35 -0.84 -9.40 1.02
C LEU A 35 -0.53 -10.72 0.30
N ASP A 36 0.29 -10.68 -0.75
CA ASP A 36 0.71 -11.88 -1.47
C ASP A 36 1.53 -12.83 -0.57
N SER A 37 2.39 -12.29 0.30
CA SER A 37 3.12 -13.05 1.32
C SER A 37 2.19 -13.73 2.31
N LEU A 38 1.23 -13.01 2.88
CA LEU A 38 0.23 -13.53 3.81
C LEU A 38 -0.62 -14.64 3.18
N MET A 39 -1.09 -14.44 1.95
CA MET A 39 -1.85 -15.47 1.23
C MET A 39 -1.04 -16.76 1.06
N ARG A 40 0.24 -16.66 0.70
CA ARG A 40 1.10 -17.84 0.57
C ARG A 40 1.40 -18.50 1.92
N ALA A 41 1.58 -17.71 2.98
CA ALA A 41 1.76 -18.23 4.33
C ALA A 41 0.55 -19.07 4.79
N ASP A 42 -0.66 -18.66 4.38
CA ASP A 42 -1.91 -19.39 4.62
C ASP A 42 -2.17 -20.55 3.65
N ASN A 43 -1.19 -20.93 2.82
CA ASN A 43 -1.30 -21.94 1.75
C ASN A 43 -2.41 -21.63 0.72
N LEU A 44 -2.76 -20.35 0.55
CA LEU A 44 -3.66 -19.89 -0.49
C LEU A 44 -2.87 -19.57 -1.78
N PRO A 45 -3.53 -19.58 -2.95
CA PRO A 45 -2.92 -19.11 -4.19
C PRO A 45 -2.46 -17.65 -4.05
N GLY A 46 -1.26 -17.34 -4.52
CA GLY A 46 -0.76 -15.96 -4.55
C GLY A 46 -1.55 -15.04 -5.49
N LEU A 47 -1.24 -13.76 -5.44
CA LEU A 47 -1.86 -12.74 -6.28
C LEU A 47 -1.32 -12.75 -7.71
N ASP A 48 -2.19 -12.33 -8.64
CA ASP A 48 -1.78 -12.01 -10.01
C ASP A 48 -1.25 -10.58 -10.09
N PHE A 49 -0.09 -10.38 -10.72
CA PHE A 49 0.59 -9.09 -10.87
C PHE A 49 0.48 -8.50 -12.28
N ASN A 50 -0.25 -9.15 -13.18
CA ASN A 50 -0.42 -8.70 -14.56
C ASN A 50 -1.24 -7.40 -14.64
N ALA A 51 -0.55 -6.27 -14.81
CA ALA A 51 -1.14 -4.94 -14.90
C ALA A 51 -2.10 -4.74 -16.09
N SER A 52 -2.09 -5.66 -17.06
CA SER A 52 -3.02 -5.66 -18.19
C SER A 52 -4.44 -6.06 -17.76
N GLN A 53 -4.58 -6.75 -16.63
CA GLN A 53 -5.88 -7.13 -16.09
C GLN A 53 -6.53 -5.98 -15.31
N GLN A 54 -7.83 -5.78 -15.54
CA GLN A 54 -8.59 -4.72 -14.88
C GLN A 54 -8.67 -4.93 -13.35
N THR A 55 -8.84 -6.18 -12.90
CA THR A 55 -8.87 -6.56 -11.49
C THR A 55 -7.59 -6.17 -10.74
N VAL A 56 -6.43 -6.40 -11.35
CA VAL A 56 -5.12 -5.98 -10.81
C VAL A 56 -5.03 -4.46 -10.71
N ARG A 57 -5.45 -3.73 -11.74
CA ARG A 57 -5.45 -2.25 -11.71
C ARG A 57 -6.37 -1.69 -10.64
N ASP A 58 -7.55 -2.27 -10.44
CA ASP A 58 -8.51 -1.80 -9.44
C ASP A 58 -8.05 -2.12 -8.02
N ARG A 59 -7.45 -3.29 -7.79
CA ARG A 59 -6.79 -3.60 -6.51
C ARG A 59 -5.64 -2.62 -6.21
N ARG A 60 -4.79 -2.32 -7.19
CA ARG A 60 -3.71 -1.33 -7.02
C ARG A 60 -4.25 0.08 -6.73
N ARG A 61 -5.32 0.50 -7.40
CA ARG A 61 -6.03 1.76 -7.09
C ARG A 61 -6.52 1.80 -5.65
N PHE A 62 -7.07 0.69 -5.17
CA PHE A 62 -7.53 0.57 -3.80
C PHE A 62 -6.38 0.71 -2.80
N PHE A 63 -5.25 0.04 -3.02
CA PHE A 63 -4.06 0.19 -2.18
C PHE A 63 -3.48 1.60 -2.21
N VAL A 64 -3.47 2.26 -3.37
CA VAL A 64 -3.08 3.68 -3.48
C VAL A 64 -4.03 4.56 -2.66
N ALA A 65 -5.33 4.29 -2.66
CA ALA A 65 -6.29 5.05 -1.85
C ALA A 65 -6.06 4.86 -0.35
N ILE A 66 -5.79 3.62 0.10
CA ILE A 66 -5.43 3.32 1.49
C ILE A 66 -4.16 4.08 1.88
N ALA A 67 -3.06 3.93 1.13
CA ALA A 67 -1.79 4.58 1.43
C ALA A 67 -1.94 6.11 1.54
N ARG A 68 -2.69 6.72 0.62
CA ARG A 68 -2.98 8.16 0.67
C ARG A 68 -3.84 8.55 1.86
N GLY A 69 -4.84 7.74 2.20
CA GLY A 69 -5.71 7.94 3.36
C GLY A 69 -4.90 7.90 4.66
N VAL A 70 -4.02 6.91 4.80
CA VAL A 70 -3.10 6.77 5.94
C VAL A 70 -2.19 7.99 6.05
N VAL A 71 -1.45 8.33 4.99
CA VAL A 71 -0.53 9.49 5.03
C VAL A 71 -1.27 10.78 5.40
N ARG A 72 -2.45 11.01 4.82
CA ARG A 72 -3.26 12.18 5.15
C ARG A 72 -3.71 12.17 6.62
N HIS A 73 -4.20 11.03 7.10
CA HIS A 73 -4.63 10.90 8.49
C HIS A 73 -3.49 11.18 9.48
N LEU A 74 -2.28 10.69 9.19
CA LEU A 74 -1.09 10.92 10.04
C LEU A 74 -0.58 12.35 9.99
N GLN A 75 -0.72 13.03 8.85
CA GLN A 75 -0.43 14.46 8.75
C GLN A 75 -1.38 15.29 9.63
N ASP A 76 -2.66 14.92 9.67
CA ASP A 76 -3.66 15.61 10.48
C ASP A 76 -3.61 15.17 11.96
N ASN A 77 -3.09 13.96 12.24
CA ASN A 77 -3.08 13.32 13.56
C ASN A 77 -1.72 12.66 13.83
N HIS A 78 -0.68 13.48 14.05
CA HIS A 78 0.69 13.00 14.25
C HIS A 78 0.87 11.98 15.39
N ALA A 79 -0.02 11.98 16.39
CA ALA A 79 0.01 11.04 17.51
C ALA A 79 -0.69 9.70 17.22
N ALA A 80 -1.29 9.51 16.04
CA ALA A 80 -2.05 8.30 15.69
C ALA A 80 -1.18 7.07 15.39
N ILE A 81 0.13 7.26 15.15
CA ILE A 81 1.09 6.16 15.14
C ILE A 81 2.07 6.38 16.28
N THR A 82 2.15 5.39 17.15
CA THR A 82 3.20 5.34 18.17
C THR A 82 4.09 4.14 17.88
N THR A 83 5.40 4.40 17.88
CA THR A 83 6.42 3.34 17.77
C THR A 83 7.15 3.32 19.10
N PHE A 84 7.24 2.13 19.71
CA PHE A 84 8.02 1.95 20.92
C PHE A 84 8.96 0.78 20.73
N CYS A 85 10.20 0.96 21.17
CA CYS A 85 11.17 -0.10 21.22
C CYS A 85 10.98 -0.82 22.56
N GLN A 86 10.38 -2.01 22.54
CA GLN A 86 10.37 -2.84 23.73
C GLN A 86 11.74 -3.52 23.84
N HIS A 87 12.55 -3.11 24.83
CA HIS A 87 13.84 -3.75 25.10
C HIS A 87 13.60 -5.08 25.82
N ASN A 88 13.25 -6.13 25.07
CA ASN A 88 13.37 -7.48 25.56
C ASN A 88 14.84 -7.90 25.40
N GLN A 89 15.45 -8.39 26.49
CA GLN A 89 16.89 -8.67 26.60
C GLN A 89 17.41 -9.72 25.59
N THR A 90 16.54 -10.32 24.77
CA THR A 90 16.89 -11.31 23.76
C THR A 90 16.72 -10.86 22.30
N MET A 91 15.82 -9.92 21.96
CA MET A 91 15.66 -9.38 20.59
C MET A 91 14.94 -8.02 20.61
N PRO A 92 15.39 -6.99 19.85
CA PRO A 92 14.61 -5.77 19.69
C PRO A 92 13.36 -6.07 18.85
N VAL A 93 12.18 -5.94 19.46
CA VAL A 93 10.91 -5.98 18.74
C VAL A 93 10.41 -4.55 18.63
N THR A 94 10.29 -4.06 17.39
CA THR A 94 9.60 -2.81 17.10
C THR A 94 8.12 -3.13 17.05
N GLU A 95 7.36 -2.71 18.06
CA GLU A 95 5.90 -2.81 18.05
C GLU A 95 5.34 -1.48 17.50
N ILE A 96 4.42 -1.60 16.55
CA ILE A 96 3.74 -0.46 15.92
C ILE A 96 2.30 -0.52 16.39
N ASP A 97 1.90 0.43 17.24
CA ASP A 97 0.52 0.59 17.66
C ASP A 97 -0.15 1.65 16.79
N VAL A 98 -1.28 1.26 16.19
CA VAL A 98 -2.10 2.10 15.32
C VAL A 98 -3.45 2.29 16.03
N ASP A 99 -3.65 3.50 16.56
CA ASP A 99 -4.75 3.82 17.48
C ASP A 99 -6.11 3.67 16.76
N TYR A 100 -6.87 2.61 17.07
CA TYR A 100 -8.27 2.43 16.63
C TYR A 100 -9.21 3.15 17.61
N ARG A 101 -9.34 4.47 17.47
CA ARG A 101 -10.35 5.23 18.24
C ARG A 101 -11.74 5.14 17.65
#